data_AF-A0A7V1VRB4-F1
#
_entry.id   AF-A0A7V1VRB4-F1
#
_cell.length_a   1.000
_cell.length_b   1.000
_cell.length_c   1.000
_cell.angle_alpha   90.00
_cell.angle_beta   90.00
_cell.angle_gamma   90.00
#
_symmetry.space_group_name_H-M   'P 1'
#
loop_
_entity.id
_entity.type
_entity.pdbx_description
1 polymer ?
#
loop_
_entity_poly.entity_id
_entity_poly.type
_entity_poly.pdbx_seq_one_letter_code
_entity_poly.pdbx_strand_id
1 'polypeptide(L)' 'VVATGGLSHLIGRASAYIQTLDDNLTLDGLRIIYERAQHLQAR' A
#
# COMPACT_ATOMS: atom_id res chain seq x y z
N VAL A 1 5.29 -8.03 8.27
CA VAL A 1 5.78 -6.97 7.37
C VAL A 1 5.13 -7.14 6.01
N VAL A 2 4.53 -6.05 5.54
CA VAL A 2 4.02 -5.89 4.18
C VAL A 2 5.03 -5.06 3.38
N ALA A 3 5.29 -5.41 2.12
CA ALA A 3 6.19 -4.67 1.25
C ALA A 3 5.52 -4.35 -0.11
N THR A 4 5.95 -3.25 -0.73
CA THR A 4 5.49 -2.78 -2.04
C THR A 4 6.68 -2.21 -2.85
N GLY A 5 6.46 -1.81 -4.10
CA GLY A 5 7.46 -1.18 -4.96
C GLY A 5 8.13 -2.13 -5.97
N GLY A 6 8.83 -1.59 -6.96
CA GLY A 6 9.25 -2.35 -8.16
C GLY A 6 10.17 -3.56 -7.92
N LEU A 7 10.87 -3.62 -6.79
CA LEU A 7 11.72 -4.76 -6.41
C LEU A 7 11.11 -5.65 -5.31
N SER A 8 9.87 -5.36 -4.87
CA SER A 8 9.19 -6.05 -3.77
C SER A 8 9.11 -7.57 -3.99
N HIS A 9 8.82 -8.00 -5.21
CA HIS A 9 8.76 -9.41 -5.59
C HIS A 9 10.13 -10.09 -5.61
N LEU A 10 11.19 -9.38 -6.00
CA LEU A 10 12.55 -9.92 -6.00
C LEU A 10 13.05 -10.14 -4.57
N ILE A 11 12.92 -9.10 -3.73
CA ILE A 11 13.40 -9.11 -2.34
C ILE A 11 12.49 -9.97 -1.46
N GLY A 12 11.17 -9.90 -1.65
CA GLY A 12 10.17 -10.62 -0.86
C GLY A 12 10.35 -12.13 -0.90
N ARG A 13 10.69 -12.69 -2.07
CA ARG A 13 10.96 -14.14 -2.22
C ARG A 13 12.16 -14.62 -1.42
N ALA A 14 13.15 -13.75 -1.20
CA ALA A 14 14.37 -14.07 -0.47
C ALA A 14 14.29 -13.72 1.02
N SER A 15 13.21 -13.08 1.48
CA SER A 15 13.08 -12.57 2.84
C SER A 15 12.19 -13.48 3.69
N ALA A 16 12.72 -13.94 4.83
CA ALA A 16 11.92 -14.64 5.84
C ALA A 16 10.96 -13.70 6.60
N TYR A 17 11.10 -12.38 6.45
CA TYR A 17 10.38 -11.39 7.24
C TYR A 17 9.21 -10.72 6.50
N ILE A 18 9.15 -10.83 5.18
CA ILE A 18 8.06 -10.25 4.38
C ILE A 18 6.96 -11.30 4.24
N GLN A 19 5.77 -11.04 4.80
CA GLN A 19 4.63 -11.97 4.72
C GLN A 19 3.67 -11.63 3.57
N THR A 20 3.69 -10.38 3.11
CA THR A 20 2.72 -9.90 2.12
C THR A 20 3.39 -8.93 1.18
N LEU A 21 3.12 -9.12 -0.12
CA LEU A 21 3.44 -8.19 -1.17
C LEU A 21 2.14 -7.55 -1.65
N ASP A 22 2.09 -6.23 -1.66
CA ASP A 22 0.93 -5.45 -2.09
C ASP A 22 1.40 -4.33 -3.02
N ASP A 23 1.15 -4.47 -4.31
CA ASP A 23 1.59 -3.50 -5.32
C ASP A 23 0.79 -2.20 -5.31
N ASN A 24 -0.42 -2.20 -4.75
CA ASN A 24 -1.31 -1.05 -4.73
C ASN A 24 -1.29 -0.29 -3.41
N LEU A 25 -0.49 -0.73 -2.43
CA LEU A 25 -0.46 -0.20 -1.06
C LEU A 25 -0.49 1.34 -0.99
N THR A 26 0.37 2.02 -1.77
CA THR A 26 0.42 3.49 -1.78
C THR A 26 -0.83 4.10 -2.41
N LEU A 27 -1.32 3.54 -3.52
CA LEU A 27 -2.48 4.04 -4.24
C LEU A 27 -3.76 3.87 -3.42
N ASP A 28 -3.90 2.74 -2.73
CA ASP A 28 -5.00 2.52 -1.79
C ASP A 28 -4.95 3.48 -0.62
N GLY A 29 -3.76 3.75 -0.07
CA GLY A 29 -3.58 4.78 0.95
C GLY A 29 -4.03 6.17 0.47
N LEU A 30 -3.60 6.58 -0.73
CA LEU A 30 -3.99 7.86 -1.33
C LEU A 30 -5.50 7.93 -1.59
N ARG A 31 -6.10 6.85 -2.09
CA ARG A 31 -7.54 6.75 -2.32
C ARG A 31 -8.32 6.91 -1.00
N ILE A 32 -7.93 6.22 0.06
CA ILE A 32 -8.55 6.34 1.39
C ILE A 32 -8.50 7.79 1.89
N ILE A 33 -7.34 8.46 1.75
CA ILE A 33 -7.18 9.85 2.18
C ILE A 33 -8.10 10.77 1.36
N TYR A 34 -8.12 10.60 0.04
CA TYR A 34 -8.97 11.38 -0.86
C TYR A 34 -10.46 11.23 -0.52
N GLU A 35 -10.95 9.99 -0.39
CA GLU A 35 -12.34 9.70 -0.04
C GLU A 35 -12.72 10.36 1.30
N ARG A 36 -11.85 10.26 2.32
CA ARG A 36 -12.07 10.93 3.62
C ARG A 36 -12.12 12.45 3.48
N ALA A 37 -11.24 13.04 2.67
CA ALA A 37 -11.24 14.48 2.44
C ALA A 37 -12.54 14.95 1.77
N GLN A 38 -13.04 14.21 0.78
CA GLN A 38 -14.33 14.50 0.13
C GLN A 38 -15.49 14.42 1.13
N HIS A 39 -15.51 13.42 2.01
CA HIS A 39 -16.54 13.31 3.05
C HIS A 39 -16.52 14.45 4.08
N LEU A 40 -15.34 15.01 4.38
CA LEU A 40 -15.22 16.17 5.29
C LEU A 40 -15.69 17.48 4.64
N GLN A 41 -15.46 17.65 3.34
CA GLN A 41 -15.87 18.84 2.58
C GLN A 41 -17.39 18.88 2.32
N ALA A 42 -18.05 17.72 2.33
CA ALA A 42 -19.50 17.61 2.14
C ALA A 42 -20.32 17.82 3.43
N ARG A 43 -19.67 18.14 4.55
CA ARG A 43 -20.31 18.48 5.84
C ARG A 43 -20.27 19.98 6.08
#